data_AF-A0A7B0K8Q4-F1
#
_entry.id   AF-A0A7B0K8Q4-F1
#
_cell.length_a   1.000
_cell.length_b   1.000
_cell.length_c   1.000
_cell.angle_alpha   90.00
_cell.angle_beta   90.00
_cell.angle_gamma   90.00
#
_symmetry.space_group_name_H-M   'P 1'
#
loop_
_entity.id
_entity.type
_entity.pdbx_description
1 polymer ?
#
loop_
_entity_poly.entity_id
_entity_poly.type
_entity_poly.pdbx_seq_one_letter_code
_entity_poly.pdbx_strand_id
1 'polypeptide(L)'
;SGPYLEKFESQRIHKTVDELAATIDKELNQGIGDTDIRAGMIGEIGVSPTFTEAEHNSLRAASLAQINNPHVAMNIHMPGWLRRGDEVLDIVLGEMGVSPNKVSLAHSDPSGKDVAYQRKMLDKGVWLEFDMIGLDITFPKEGIAPGVQETADAVAHLIELGYADQLVLSHDVFLKQMWAKNGGNGWGFVPDVFLAYLAERGVDKTILKKLCIDNPGRLLTA
;
A
#
# COMPACT_ATOMS: atom_id res chain seq x y z
N SER A 1 -1.44 -8.18 -9.38
CA SER A 1 -2.47 -9.23 -9.58
C SER A 1 -3.21 -9.38 -8.29
N GLY A 2 -4.54 -9.30 -8.31
CA GLY A 2 -5.32 -9.34 -7.09
C GLY A 2 -6.69 -8.69 -7.29
N PRO A 3 -7.76 -9.23 -6.69
CA PRO A 3 -9.07 -8.59 -6.75
C PRO A 3 -9.09 -7.27 -5.96
N TYR A 4 -9.73 -6.26 -6.53
CA TYR A 4 -9.98 -4.99 -5.86
C TYR A 4 -11.25 -5.06 -4.98
N LEU A 5 -11.89 -3.92 -4.70
CA LEU A 5 -13.10 -3.84 -3.87
C LEU A 5 -14.30 -4.55 -4.52
N GLU A 6 -15.19 -5.12 -3.71
CA GLU A 6 -16.39 -5.83 -4.20
C GLU A 6 -17.25 -4.94 -5.11
N LYS A 7 -17.31 -3.63 -4.80
CA LYS A 7 -18.01 -2.62 -5.61
C LYS A 7 -17.58 -2.64 -7.10
N PHE A 8 -16.30 -2.93 -7.39
CA PHE A 8 -15.75 -2.95 -8.75
C PHE A 8 -15.62 -4.39 -9.29
N GLU A 9 -15.34 -5.35 -8.41
CA GLU A 9 -15.17 -6.74 -8.81
C GLU A 9 -16.49 -7.47 -9.08
N SER A 10 -17.57 -7.04 -8.42
CA SER A 10 -18.90 -7.66 -8.53
C SER A 10 -18.81 -9.18 -8.36
N GLN A 11 -19.42 -9.97 -9.24
CA GLN A 11 -19.44 -11.43 -9.14
C GLN A 11 -18.04 -12.09 -9.18
N ARG A 12 -17.00 -11.42 -9.65
CA ARG A 12 -15.66 -12.01 -9.78
C ARG A 12 -15.01 -12.32 -8.44
N ILE A 13 -15.30 -11.52 -7.39
CA ILE A 13 -14.70 -11.68 -6.06
C ILE A 13 -15.38 -12.79 -5.23
N HIS A 14 -16.54 -13.29 -5.64
CA HIS A 14 -17.29 -14.33 -4.90
C HIS A 14 -16.87 -15.77 -5.25
N LYS A 15 -15.78 -15.94 -5.99
CA LYS A 15 -15.16 -17.26 -6.19
C LYS A 15 -14.59 -17.79 -4.88
N THR A 16 -14.25 -19.08 -4.84
CA THR A 16 -13.62 -19.63 -3.63
C THR A 16 -12.23 -19.04 -3.42
N VAL A 17 -11.73 -19.09 -2.18
CA VAL A 17 -10.37 -18.65 -1.84
C VAL A 17 -9.33 -19.32 -2.74
N ASP A 18 -9.45 -20.64 -2.96
CA ASP A 18 -8.53 -21.40 -3.80
C ASP A 18 -8.58 -20.98 -5.28
N GLU A 19 -9.77 -20.71 -5.82
CA GLU A 19 -9.92 -20.25 -7.22
C GLU A 19 -9.32 -18.86 -7.44
N LEU A 20 -9.49 -17.95 -6.47
CA LEU A 20 -8.88 -16.63 -6.50
C LEU A 20 -7.36 -16.73 -6.37
N ALA A 21 -6.86 -17.54 -5.43
CA ALA A 21 -5.44 -17.74 -5.20
C ALA A 21 -4.76 -18.35 -6.44
N ALA A 22 -5.38 -19.36 -7.05
CA ALA A 22 -4.88 -19.98 -8.28
C ALA A 22 -4.83 -18.99 -9.46
N THR A 23 -5.76 -18.03 -9.52
CA THR A 23 -5.73 -16.97 -10.52
C THR A 23 -4.53 -16.05 -10.30
N ILE A 24 -4.31 -15.60 -9.06
CA ILE A 24 -3.16 -14.74 -8.70
C ILE A 24 -1.85 -15.48 -9.01
N ASP A 25 -1.73 -16.74 -8.59
CA ASP A 25 -0.53 -17.55 -8.80
C ASP A 25 -0.23 -17.77 -10.29
N LYS A 26 -1.27 -18.02 -11.10
CA LYS A 26 -1.14 -18.11 -12.56
C LYS A 26 -0.60 -16.81 -13.16
N GLU A 27 -1.12 -15.65 -12.74
CA GLU A 27 -0.68 -14.35 -13.26
C GLU A 27 0.75 -13.99 -12.84
N LEU A 28 1.20 -14.46 -11.67
CA LEU A 28 2.58 -14.30 -11.21
C LEU A 28 3.55 -15.21 -11.97
N ASN A 29 3.15 -16.44 -12.27
CA ASN A 29 4.07 -17.48 -12.73
C ASN A 29 3.99 -17.79 -14.23
N GLN A 30 2.84 -17.56 -14.87
CA GLN A 30 2.59 -17.95 -16.27
C GLN A 30 2.32 -16.73 -17.16
N GLY A 31 1.42 -15.83 -16.74
CA GLY A 31 1.08 -14.62 -17.50
C GLY A 31 -0.36 -14.16 -17.32
N ILE A 32 -0.62 -12.92 -17.73
CA ILE A 32 -1.92 -12.25 -17.60
C ILE A 32 -2.72 -12.39 -18.90
N GLY A 33 -3.99 -12.80 -18.78
CA GLY A 33 -4.87 -13.04 -19.92
C GLY A 33 -4.30 -14.11 -20.85
N ASP A 34 -4.16 -13.75 -22.14
CA ASP A 34 -3.59 -14.62 -23.19
C ASP A 34 -2.12 -14.28 -23.49
N THR A 35 -1.44 -13.56 -22.60
CA THR A 35 -0.04 -13.13 -22.77
C THR A 35 0.92 -13.90 -21.85
N ASP A 36 2.22 -13.77 -22.11
CA ASP A 36 3.31 -14.24 -21.24
C ASP A 36 3.84 -13.15 -20.30
N ILE A 37 3.19 -11.98 -20.26
CA ILE A 37 3.53 -10.87 -19.36
C ILE A 37 3.02 -11.20 -17.96
N ARG A 38 3.91 -11.21 -16.97
CA ARG A 38 3.61 -11.62 -15.59
C ARG A 38 3.45 -10.42 -14.66
N ALA A 39 2.63 -10.60 -13.64
CA ALA A 39 2.57 -9.66 -12.52
C ALA A 39 3.83 -9.77 -11.65
N GLY A 40 4.30 -8.64 -11.10
CA GLY A 40 5.43 -8.59 -10.16
C GLY A 40 5.03 -8.31 -8.70
N MET A 41 3.74 -8.10 -8.45
CA MET A 41 3.19 -7.77 -7.12
C MET A 41 1.78 -8.32 -6.98
N ILE A 42 1.43 -8.75 -5.78
CA ILE A 42 0.05 -9.09 -5.40
C ILE A 42 -0.62 -7.81 -4.91
N GLY A 43 -1.74 -7.45 -5.53
CA GLY A 43 -2.51 -6.25 -5.19
C GLY A 43 -2.83 -5.32 -6.36
N GLU A 44 -3.35 -4.13 -6.05
CA GLU A 44 -3.74 -3.69 -4.69
C GLU A 44 -4.98 -4.48 -4.20
N ILE A 45 -4.88 -5.17 -3.05
CA ILE A 45 -5.96 -6.03 -2.56
C ILE A 45 -7.00 -5.17 -1.85
N GLY A 46 -8.23 -5.20 -2.36
CA GLY A 46 -9.30 -4.33 -1.91
C GLY A 46 -9.79 -4.64 -0.49
N VAL A 47 -9.61 -3.69 0.45
CA VAL A 47 -10.34 -3.64 1.72
C VAL A 47 -11.20 -2.39 1.75
N SER A 48 -12.52 -2.53 1.57
CA SER A 48 -13.43 -1.38 1.57
C SER A 48 -13.73 -0.88 3.00
N PRO A 49 -14.36 0.30 3.14
CA PRO A 49 -14.89 0.73 4.43
C PRO A 49 -15.84 -0.27 5.09
N THR A 50 -16.57 -1.07 4.29
CA THR A 50 -17.47 -2.12 4.79
C THR A 50 -16.76 -3.43 5.10
N PHE A 51 -15.60 -3.68 4.47
CA PHE A 51 -14.82 -4.91 4.51
C PHE A 51 -15.71 -6.16 4.42
N THR A 52 -16.23 -6.42 3.22
CA THR A 52 -17.25 -7.45 3.02
C THR A 52 -16.69 -8.86 3.16
N GLU A 53 -17.56 -9.87 3.29
CA GLU A 53 -17.13 -11.29 3.29
C GLU A 53 -16.35 -11.68 2.02
N ALA A 54 -16.71 -11.11 0.87
CA ALA A 54 -15.99 -11.35 -0.37
C ALA A 54 -14.56 -10.75 -0.32
N GLU A 55 -14.42 -9.55 0.26
CA GLU A 55 -13.11 -8.91 0.47
C GLU A 55 -12.25 -9.64 1.51
N HIS A 56 -12.86 -10.20 2.56
CA HIS A 56 -12.18 -11.11 3.48
C HIS A 56 -11.62 -12.34 2.76
N ASN A 57 -12.42 -12.99 1.91
CA ASN A 57 -11.99 -14.15 1.13
C ASN A 57 -10.94 -13.77 0.08
N SER A 58 -11.04 -12.59 -0.55
CA SER A 58 -10.02 -12.03 -1.43
C SER A 58 -8.68 -11.86 -0.72
N LEU A 59 -8.70 -11.32 0.51
CA LEU A 59 -7.48 -11.13 1.32
C LEU A 59 -6.84 -12.47 1.72
N ARG A 60 -7.64 -13.47 2.08
CA ARG A 60 -7.14 -14.85 2.32
C ARG A 60 -6.53 -15.46 1.06
N ALA A 61 -7.16 -15.26 -0.10
CA ALA A 61 -6.66 -15.77 -1.37
C ALA A 61 -5.32 -15.13 -1.77
N ALA A 62 -5.21 -13.80 -1.62
CA ALA A 62 -3.97 -13.08 -1.83
C ALA A 62 -2.86 -13.55 -0.87
N SER A 63 -3.21 -13.79 0.40
CA SER A 63 -2.29 -14.32 1.40
C SER A 63 -1.79 -15.73 1.03
N LEU A 64 -2.68 -16.61 0.57
CA LEU A 64 -2.31 -17.95 0.11
C LEU A 64 -1.37 -17.88 -1.10
N ALA A 65 -1.66 -17.02 -2.07
CA ALA A 65 -0.79 -16.80 -3.23
C ALA A 65 0.58 -16.22 -2.82
N GLN A 66 0.62 -15.32 -1.83
CA GLN A 66 1.86 -14.75 -1.30
C GLN A 66 2.73 -15.82 -0.62
N ILE A 67 2.13 -16.71 0.17
CA ILE A 67 2.85 -17.81 0.83
C ILE A 67 3.52 -18.74 -0.20
N ASN A 68 2.85 -18.99 -1.33
CA ASN A 68 3.41 -19.78 -2.42
C ASN A 68 4.49 -19.02 -3.22
N ASN A 69 4.53 -17.68 -3.11
CA ASN A 69 5.45 -16.80 -3.82
C ASN A 69 6.13 -15.82 -2.84
N PRO A 70 6.95 -16.31 -1.88
CA PRO A 70 7.38 -15.54 -0.71
C PRO A 70 8.26 -14.32 -1.02
N HIS A 71 8.77 -14.21 -2.25
CA HIS A 71 9.55 -13.05 -2.71
C HIS A 71 8.68 -11.91 -3.25
N VAL A 72 7.41 -12.17 -3.54
CA VAL A 72 6.47 -11.21 -4.12
C VAL A 72 5.82 -10.41 -3.01
N ALA A 73 5.87 -9.08 -3.13
CA ALA A 73 5.19 -8.19 -2.20
C ALA A 73 3.66 -8.29 -2.36
N MET A 74 2.95 -8.15 -1.24
CA MET A 74 1.52 -7.96 -1.19
C MET A 74 1.20 -6.54 -0.74
N ASN A 75 0.50 -5.79 -1.58
CA ASN A 75 0.01 -4.45 -1.29
C ASN A 75 -1.50 -4.49 -1.07
N ILE A 76 -1.95 -3.88 0.03
CA ILE A 76 -3.34 -3.92 0.48
C ILE A 76 -3.91 -2.51 0.42
N HIS A 77 -4.93 -2.32 -0.42
CA HIS A 77 -5.74 -1.11 -0.46
C HIS A 77 -6.49 -0.97 0.87
N MET A 78 -6.10 0.00 1.69
CA MET A 78 -6.76 0.24 2.98
C MET A 78 -7.80 1.34 2.88
N PRO A 79 -8.90 1.28 3.65
CA PRO A 79 -9.81 2.40 3.80
C PRO A 79 -9.14 3.44 4.71
N GLY A 80 -8.25 4.28 4.16
CA GLY A 80 -7.27 5.09 4.90
C GLY A 80 -7.84 6.05 5.97
N TRP A 81 -9.10 6.49 5.83
CA TRP A 81 -9.79 7.29 6.85
C TRP A 81 -10.35 6.46 8.02
N LEU A 82 -10.26 5.13 7.98
CA LEU A 82 -10.61 4.21 9.05
C LEU A 82 -9.36 3.57 9.67
N ARG A 83 -9.56 2.68 10.65
CA ARG A 83 -8.50 2.00 11.40
C ARG A 83 -8.68 0.49 11.41
N ARG A 84 -8.77 -0.11 10.22
CA ARG A 84 -8.96 -1.56 10.03
C ARG A 84 -7.67 -2.37 10.06
N GLY A 85 -6.50 -1.74 10.25
CA GLY A 85 -5.21 -2.41 10.18
C GLY A 85 -5.07 -3.63 11.09
N ASP A 86 -5.62 -3.61 12.31
CA ASP A 86 -5.59 -4.79 13.19
C ASP A 86 -6.37 -5.96 12.58
N GLU A 87 -7.61 -5.75 12.14
CA GLU A 87 -8.47 -6.78 11.53
C GLU A 87 -7.82 -7.37 10.27
N VAL A 88 -7.25 -6.52 9.42
CA VAL A 88 -6.53 -6.93 8.20
C VAL A 88 -5.29 -7.76 8.56
N LEU A 89 -4.47 -7.30 9.51
CA LEU A 89 -3.24 -8.00 9.88
C LEU A 89 -3.48 -9.25 10.73
N ASP A 90 -4.59 -9.33 11.45
CA ASP A 90 -5.00 -10.55 12.15
C ASP A 90 -5.34 -11.66 11.14
N ILE A 91 -5.91 -11.33 9.97
CA ILE A 91 -6.08 -12.29 8.86
C ILE A 91 -4.72 -12.61 8.23
N VAL A 92 -3.99 -11.58 7.77
CA VAL A 92 -2.78 -11.78 6.94
C VAL A 92 -1.65 -12.44 7.73
N LEU A 93 -1.34 -11.93 8.91
CA LEU A 93 -0.22 -12.40 9.73
C LEU A 93 -0.66 -13.48 10.73
N GLY A 94 -1.85 -13.33 11.32
CA GLY A 94 -2.35 -14.22 12.36
C GLY A 94 -2.94 -15.52 11.81
N GLU A 95 -3.98 -15.42 10.98
CA GLU A 95 -4.68 -16.57 10.40
C GLU A 95 -3.85 -17.25 9.31
N MET A 96 -3.34 -16.47 8.35
CA MET A 96 -2.67 -17.00 7.16
C MET A 96 -1.16 -17.22 7.35
N GLY A 97 -0.52 -16.46 8.26
CA GLY A 97 0.92 -16.62 8.53
C GLY A 97 1.85 -16.02 7.47
N VAL A 98 1.38 -15.02 6.72
CA VAL A 98 2.22 -14.28 5.75
C VAL A 98 3.37 -13.57 6.46
N SER A 99 4.55 -13.55 5.84
CA SER A 99 5.68 -12.80 6.39
C SER A 99 5.41 -11.28 6.31
N PRO A 100 5.52 -10.55 7.43
CA PRO A 100 5.14 -9.13 7.45
C PRO A 100 6.07 -8.26 6.59
N ASN A 101 7.32 -8.67 6.37
CA ASN A 101 8.31 -7.91 5.60
C ASN A 101 7.99 -7.80 4.09
N LYS A 102 6.95 -8.49 3.61
CA LYS A 102 6.43 -8.41 2.23
C LYS A 102 5.02 -7.85 2.16
N VAL A 103 4.49 -7.31 3.27
CA VAL A 103 3.15 -6.73 3.32
C VAL A 103 3.25 -5.21 3.45
N SER A 104 2.58 -4.50 2.55
CA SER A 104 2.44 -3.04 2.58
C SER A 104 0.98 -2.64 2.74
N LEU A 105 0.74 -1.67 3.62
CA LEU A 105 -0.57 -1.06 3.83
C LEU A 105 -0.62 0.25 3.04
N ALA A 106 -1.30 0.23 1.90
CA ALA A 106 -1.56 1.41 1.08
C ALA A 106 -2.41 2.43 1.83
N HIS A 107 -2.41 3.68 1.36
CA HIS A 107 -3.24 4.76 1.87
C HIS A 107 -3.06 4.99 3.38
N SER A 108 -1.81 4.91 3.87
CA SER A 108 -1.49 5.19 5.27
C SER A 108 -1.54 6.68 5.60
N ASP A 109 -1.54 7.55 4.59
CA ASP A 109 -1.49 9.02 4.72
C ASP A 109 -2.61 9.59 5.61
N PRO A 110 -3.90 9.26 5.44
CA PRO A 110 -4.98 9.86 6.25
C PRO A 110 -4.94 9.45 7.72
N SER A 111 -4.11 8.46 8.07
CA SER A 111 -3.83 8.07 9.46
C SER A 111 -2.62 8.75 10.07
N GLY A 112 -1.92 9.64 9.36
CA GLY A 112 -0.64 10.25 9.79
C GLY A 112 -0.66 11.01 11.12
N LYS A 113 -1.83 11.53 11.55
CA LYS A 113 -1.98 12.16 12.87
C LYS A 113 -2.20 11.16 14.02
N ASP A 114 -2.49 9.91 13.70
CA ASP A 114 -2.73 8.82 14.63
C ASP A 114 -1.48 7.94 14.76
N VAL A 115 -0.45 8.53 15.37
CA VAL A 115 0.88 7.90 15.52
C VAL A 115 0.78 6.58 16.30
N ALA A 116 -0.14 6.48 17.27
CA ALA A 116 -0.32 5.26 18.04
C ALA A 116 -0.78 4.09 17.16
N TYR A 117 -1.74 4.34 16.25
CA TYR A 117 -2.16 3.36 15.27
C TYR A 117 -1.04 2.98 14.31
N GLN A 118 -0.36 3.97 13.71
CA GLN A 118 0.69 3.71 12.73
C GLN A 118 1.84 2.89 13.33
N ARG A 119 2.28 3.24 14.54
CA ARG A 119 3.29 2.47 15.28
C ARG A 119 2.82 1.04 15.55
N LYS A 120 1.57 0.85 15.97
CA LYS A 120 1.03 -0.50 16.21
C LYS A 120 1.11 -1.38 14.96
N MET A 121 0.90 -0.82 13.77
CA MET A 121 1.05 -1.55 12.51
C MET A 121 2.53 -1.85 12.22
N LEU A 122 3.40 -0.85 12.35
CA LEU A 122 4.84 -1.00 12.14
C LEU A 122 5.48 -2.00 13.12
N ASP A 123 5.02 -2.05 14.37
CA ASP A 123 5.47 -2.99 15.40
C ASP A 123 5.11 -4.46 15.06
N LYS A 124 4.11 -4.68 14.19
CA LYS A 124 3.80 -6.00 13.61
C LYS A 124 4.74 -6.38 12.45
N GLY A 125 5.64 -5.47 12.05
CA GLY A 125 6.70 -5.70 11.05
C GLY A 125 6.32 -5.39 9.60
N VAL A 126 5.13 -4.85 9.34
CA VAL A 126 4.68 -4.50 7.97
C VAL A 126 5.21 -3.15 7.53
N TRP A 127 5.03 -2.83 6.25
CA TRP A 127 5.35 -1.54 5.68
C TRP A 127 4.13 -0.62 5.70
N LEU A 128 4.35 0.64 6.07
CA LEU A 128 3.36 1.68 5.79
C LEU A 128 3.73 2.37 4.49
N GLU A 129 2.76 2.41 3.59
CA GLU A 129 2.86 3.09 2.32
C GLU A 129 2.11 4.43 2.39
N PHE A 130 2.88 5.51 2.23
CA PHE A 130 2.37 6.87 2.07
C PHE A 130 2.32 7.13 0.56
N ASP A 131 1.21 6.75 -0.06
CA ASP A 131 1.02 6.77 -1.51
C ASP A 131 0.15 7.93 -1.98
N MET A 132 -0.45 8.72 -1.08
CA MET A 132 -1.30 9.85 -1.45
C MET A 132 -0.53 11.18 -1.48
N ILE A 133 0.80 11.15 -1.58
CA ILE A 133 1.65 12.35 -1.48
C ILE A 133 1.42 13.28 -2.67
N GLY A 134 0.91 14.47 -2.38
CA GLY A 134 0.56 15.45 -3.41
C GLY A 134 -0.71 15.09 -4.17
N LEU A 135 -1.61 14.30 -3.58
CA LEU A 135 -2.91 13.99 -4.18
C LEU A 135 -3.78 15.25 -4.35
N ASP A 136 -3.84 16.11 -3.34
CA ASP A 136 -4.55 17.41 -3.34
C ASP A 136 -6.02 17.32 -3.82
N ILE A 137 -6.75 16.29 -3.37
CA ILE A 137 -8.16 16.05 -3.73
C ILE A 137 -9.03 15.89 -2.48
N THR A 138 -10.23 16.47 -2.55
CA THR A 138 -11.34 16.19 -1.62
C THR A 138 -12.32 15.23 -2.26
N PHE A 139 -12.53 14.07 -1.64
CA PHE A 139 -13.46 13.05 -2.11
C PHE A 139 -14.80 13.20 -1.39
N PRO A 140 -15.90 13.51 -2.12
CA PRO A 140 -17.22 13.49 -1.51
C PRO A 140 -17.49 12.10 -0.92
N LYS A 141 -17.78 12.05 0.40
CA LYS A 141 -18.10 10.88 1.24
C LYS A 141 -16.92 10.16 1.90
N GLU A 142 -15.73 10.17 1.30
CA GLU A 142 -14.59 9.45 1.88
C GLU A 142 -13.79 10.35 2.82
N GLY A 143 -13.35 11.51 2.32
CA GLY A 143 -12.60 12.47 3.13
C GLY A 143 -11.77 13.44 2.30
N ILE A 144 -10.96 14.22 2.99
CA ILE A 144 -10.00 15.15 2.39
C ILE A 144 -8.64 14.48 2.45
N ALA A 145 -7.93 14.43 1.32
CA ALA A 145 -6.55 13.96 1.30
C ALA A 145 -5.68 14.85 2.21
N PRO A 146 -4.76 14.27 3.00
CA PRO A 146 -3.87 15.07 3.85
C PRO A 146 -3.03 16.05 3.04
N GLY A 147 -2.75 17.21 3.62
CA GLY A 147 -1.81 18.15 2.99
C GLY A 147 -0.40 17.55 2.92
N VAL A 148 0.37 17.94 1.90
CA VAL A 148 1.76 17.46 1.74
C VAL A 148 2.62 17.75 2.98
N GLN A 149 2.43 18.90 3.63
CA GLN A 149 3.16 19.27 4.85
C GLN A 149 2.77 18.38 6.03
N GLU A 150 1.48 18.05 6.17
CA GLU A 150 1.00 17.14 7.24
C GLU A 150 1.58 15.73 7.05
N THR A 151 1.67 15.28 5.80
CA THR A 151 2.28 13.98 5.46
C THR A 151 3.78 13.99 5.71
N ALA A 152 4.48 15.08 5.37
CA ALA A 152 5.90 15.25 5.67
C ALA A 152 6.18 15.26 7.18
N ASP A 153 5.32 15.91 7.98
CA ASP A 153 5.40 15.88 9.45
C ASP A 153 5.21 14.46 9.99
N ALA A 154 4.21 13.73 9.50
CA ALA A 154 3.94 12.36 9.93
C ALA A 154 5.11 11.40 9.60
N VAL A 155 5.62 11.45 8.36
CA VAL A 155 6.74 10.63 7.91
C VAL A 155 8.01 10.96 8.69
N ALA A 156 8.33 12.25 8.86
CA ALA A 156 9.50 12.68 9.63
C ALA A 156 9.42 12.19 11.08
N HIS A 157 8.23 12.28 11.70
CA HIS A 157 8.05 11.81 13.06
C HIS A 157 8.22 10.28 13.20
N LEU A 158 7.71 9.49 12.25
CA LEU A 158 7.95 8.03 12.23
C LEU A 158 9.44 7.69 12.04
N ILE A 159 10.16 8.48 11.24
CA ILE A 159 11.62 8.35 11.07
C ILE A 159 12.35 8.63 12.39
N GLU A 160 11.99 9.71 13.10
CA GLU A 160 12.55 10.05 14.43
C GLU A 160 12.33 8.92 15.45
N LEU A 161 11.19 8.23 15.34
CA LEU A 161 10.84 7.09 16.18
C LEU A 161 11.54 5.78 15.77
N GLY A 162 12.33 5.78 14.69
CA GLY A 162 13.16 4.66 14.26
C GLY A 162 12.54 3.75 13.19
N TYR A 163 11.42 4.13 12.59
CA TYR A 163 10.71 3.27 11.61
C TYR A 163 11.10 3.53 10.15
N ALA A 164 12.18 4.28 9.90
CA ALA A 164 12.60 4.67 8.55
C ALA A 164 12.73 3.49 7.56
N ASP A 165 13.06 2.30 8.04
CA ASP A 165 13.26 1.10 7.21
C ASP A 165 11.97 0.33 6.89
N GLN A 166 10.81 0.84 7.29
CA GLN A 166 9.46 0.27 7.05
C GLN A 166 8.50 1.27 6.34
N LEU A 167 9.04 2.33 5.75
CA LEU A 167 8.26 3.34 5.04
C LEU A 167 8.53 3.29 3.54
N VAL A 168 7.48 3.33 2.73
CA VAL A 168 7.57 3.52 1.28
C VAL A 168 6.67 4.67 0.85
N LEU A 169 7.08 5.38 -0.20
CA LEU A 169 6.48 6.63 -0.64
C LEU A 169 6.03 6.51 -2.10
N SER A 170 4.85 7.00 -2.43
CA SER A 170 4.30 7.01 -3.78
C SER A 170 3.32 8.17 -3.98
N HIS A 171 2.68 8.21 -5.15
CA HIS A 171 1.79 9.30 -5.58
C HIS A 171 0.35 8.88 -5.86
N ASP A 172 0.12 7.56 -5.98
CA ASP A 172 -1.15 6.96 -6.38
C ASP A 172 -1.80 7.70 -7.57
N VAL A 173 -1.06 7.86 -8.68
CA VAL A 173 -1.61 8.55 -9.86
C VAL A 173 -2.68 7.68 -10.50
N PHE A 174 -3.94 7.90 -10.14
CA PHE A 174 -5.10 7.16 -10.67
C PHE A 174 -6.09 8.04 -11.46
N LEU A 175 -6.02 9.37 -11.32
CA LEU A 175 -6.85 10.32 -12.07
C LEU A 175 -6.03 11.16 -13.05
N LYS A 176 -6.60 11.46 -14.23
CA LYS A 176 -5.95 12.29 -15.26
C LYS A 176 -5.56 13.69 -14.74
N GLN A 177 -6.30 14.25 -13.79
CA GLN A 177 -5.97 15.57 -13.23
C GLN A 177 -4.66 15.59 -12.44
N MET A 178 -4.18 14.43 -11.97
CA MET A 178 -2.93 14.32 -11.23
C MET A 178 -1.69 14.40 -12.13
N TRP A 179 -1.86 14.28 -13.45
CA TRP A 179 -0.77 14.41 -14.40
C TRP A 179 -0.22 15.84 -14.42
N ALA A 180 1.11 15.98 -14.42
CA ALA A 180 1.79 17.28 -14.50
C ALA A 180 1.34 18.13 -15.71
N LYS A 181 1.12 17.49 -16.86
CA LYS A 181 0.61 18.15 -18.08
C LYS A 181 -0.79 18.77 -17.92
N ASN A 182 -1.55 18.36 -16.91
CA ASN A 182 -2.89 18.85 -16.61
C ASN A 182 -2.91 19.75 -15.35
N GLY A 183 -1.74 20.09 -14.80
CA GLY A 183 -1.61 20.92 -13.60
C GLY A 183 -1.57 20.15 -12.27
N GLY A 184 -1.58 18.81 -12.30
CA GLY A 184 -1.32 18.00 -11.10
C GLY A 184 0.17 17.88 -10.78
N ASN A 185 0.49 17.18 -9.70
CA ASN A 185 1.87 17.07 -9.20
C ASN A 185 2.75 16.08 -10.01
N GLY A 186 2.14 15.06 -10.64
CA GLY A 186 2.84 14.06 -11.46
C GLY A 186 3.85 13.19 -10.68
N TRP A 187 4.57 12.34 -11.39
CA TRP A 187 5.47 11.33 -10.79
C TRP A 187 6.81 11.88 -10.29
N GLY A 188 7.19 13.11 -10.63
CA GLY A 188 8.41 13.74 -10.09
C GLY A 188 8.25 14.26 -8.66
N PHE A 189 7.01 14.41 -8.18
CA PHE A 189 6.75 15.16 -6.95
C PHE A 189 7.38 14.55 -5.69
N VAL A 190 7.22 13.25 -5.47
CA VAL A 190 7.86 12.55 -4.34
C VAL A 190 9.40 12.72 -4.33
N PRO A 191 10.14 12.30 -5.37
CA PRO A 191 11.60 12.37 -5.34
C PRO A 191 12.16 13.81 -5.35
N ASP A 192 11.49 14.75 -6.02
CA ASP A 192 12.02 16.10 -6.21
C ASP A 192 11.56 17.10 -5.13
N VAL A 193 10.30 16.98 -4.66
CA VAL A 193 9.67 17.96 -3.76
C VAL A 193 9.50 17.39 -2.36
N PHE A 194 8.88 16.21 -2.23
CA PHE A 194 8.59 15.65 -0.91
C PHE A 194 9.86 15.31 -0.13
N LEU A 195 10.87 14.75 -0.78
CA LEU A 195 12.17 14.51 -0.13
C LEU A 195 12.85 15.81 0.30
N ALA A 196 12.63 16.94 -0.39
CA ALA A 196 13.13 18.24 0.03
C ALA A 196 12.42 18.71 1.31
N TYR A 197 11.10 18.52 1.42
CA TYR A 197 10.36 18.81 2.67
C TYR A 197 10.80 17.95 3.85
N LEU A 198 11.19 16.70 3.63
CA LEU A 198 11.80 15.87 4.67
C LEU A 198 13.21 16.35 5.04
N ALA A 199 14.01 16.79 4.07
CA ALA A 199 15.33 17.38 4.33
C ALA A 199 15.24 18.66 5.17
N GLU A 200 14.25 19.52 4.91
CA GLU A 200 13.96 20.72 5.72
C GLU A 200 13.59 20.40 7.17
N ARG A 201 13.04 19.20 7.41
CA ARG A 201 12.74 18.66 8.75
C ARG A 201 13.95 17.98 9.41
N GLY A 202 15.13 18.01 8.78
CA GLY A 202 16.36 17.47 9.33
C GLY A 202 16.56 15.97 9.08
N VAL A 203 15.76 15.34 8.21
CA VAL A 203 15.98 13.93 7.82
C VAL A 203 17.30 13.81 7.06
N ASP A 204 18.18 12.92 7.54
CA ASP A 204 19.51 12.74 6.95
C ASP A 204 19.45 12.21 5.50
N LYS A 205 20.41 12.62 4.67
CA LYS A 205 20.52 12.23 3.26
C LYS A 205 20.55 10.72 3.04
N THR A 206 21.15 9.95 3.94
CA THR A 206 21.18 8.49 3.86
C THR A 206 19.78 7.90 4.02
N ILE A 207 18.96 8.45 4.91
CA ILE A 207 17.56 8.06 5.09
C ILE A 207 16.73 8.49 3.88
N LEU A 208 16.90 9.72 3.37
CA LEU A 208 16.18 10.18 2.18
C LEU A 208 16.40 9.26 0.98
N LYS A 209 17.64 8.80 0.77
CA LYS A 209 17.97 7.82 -0.26
C LYS A 209 17.19 6.51 -0.05
N LYS A 210 17.13 6.01 1.19
CA LYS A 210 16.41 4.77 1.49
C LYS A 210 14.95 4.84 1.07
N LEU A 211 14.25 5.92 1.37
CA LEU A 211 12.80 6.05 1.20
C LEU A 211 12.30 5.83 -0.24
N CYS A 212 13.10 6.18 -1.25
CA CYS A 212 12.71 6.05 -2.67
C CYS A 212 13.58 5.06 -3.47
N ILE A 213 14.60 4.45 -2.87
CA ILE A 213 15.51 3.52 -3.56
C ILE A 213 15.61 2.22 -2.78
N ASP A 214 16.22 2.25 -1.59
CA ASP A 214 16.56 1.02 -0.88
C ASP A 214 15.32 0.34 -0.28
N ASN A 215 14.38 1.11 0.28
CA ASN A 215 13.14 0.62 0.88
C ASN A 215 12.23 -0.06 -0.14
N PRO A 216 11.81 0.60 -1.24
CA PRO A 216 11.00 -0.08 -2.26
C PRO A 216 11.75 -1.25 -2.90
N GLY A 217 13.09 -1.18 -3.03
CA GLY A 217 13.91 -2.33 -3.41
C GLY A 217 13.71 -3.52 -2.47
N ARG A 218 13.90 -3.34 -1.16
CA ARG A 218 13.72 -4.41 -0.15
C ARG A 218 12.29 -4.95 -0.10
N LEU A 219 11.28 -4.09 -0.24
CA LEU A 219 9.88 -4.50 -0.25
C LEU A 219 9.59 -5.35 -1.50
N LEU A 220 9.92 -4.83 -2.69
CA LEU A 220 9.44 -5.39 -3.96
C LEU A 220 10.31 -6.51 -4.53
N THR A 221 11.55 -6.69 -4.08
CA THR A 221 12.47 -7.70 -4.61
C THR A 221 12.90 -8.72 -3.57
N ALA A 222 13.43 -9.87 -4.02
CA ALA A 222 13.99 -10.90 -3.15
C ALA A 222 15.15 -10.39 -2.27
#